data_AF-A0AAV4IHJ3-F1
#
_entry.id   AF-A0AAV4IHJ3-F1
#
_cell.length_a   1.000
_cell.length_b   1.000
_cell.length_c   1.000
_cell.angle_alpha   90.00
_cell.angle_beta   90.00
_cell.angle_gamma   90.00
#
_symmetry.space_group_name_H-M   'P 1'
#
loop_
_entity.id
_entity.type
_entity.pdbx_description
1 polymer ?
#
loop_
_entity_poly.entity_id
_entity_poly.type
_entity_poly.pdbx_seq_one_letter_code
_entity_poly.pdbx_strand_id
1 'polypeptide(L)'
;MENINHLWNQVKASYQDGGILTLGHRSKKYKEWISQEAWKKIEERRDMKKKILATKSERLKHQQQQAYREIDRDVKKMIRRDKQKRLEDMATLA
;
A
#
# COMPACT_ATOMS: atom_id res chain seq x y z
N MET A 1 -10.21 -5.19 -41.02
CA MET A 1 -10.45 -4.11 -40.05
C MET A 1 -9.72 -4.48 -38.78
N GLU A 2 -8.59 -3.81 -38.51
CA GLU A 2 -7.87 -4.02 -37.26
C GLU A 2 -8.77 -3.67 -36.08
N ASN A 3 -8.94 -4.63 -35.19
CA ASN A 3 -9.82 -4.55 -34.03
C ASN A 3 -9.31 -3.43 -33.10
N ILE A 4 -10.16 -2.49 -32.68
CA ILE A 4 -9.78 -1.37 -31.79
C ILE A 4 -9.06 -1.86 -30.53
N ASN A 5 -9.44 -3.04 -30.02
CA ASN A 5 -8.77 -3.67 -28.89
C ASN A 5 -7.34 -4.10 -29.20
N HIS A 6 -7.04 -4.47 -30.45
CA HIS A 6 -5.70 -4.84 -30.89
C HIS A 6 -4.76 -3.63 -30.89
N LEU A 7 -5.20 -2.52 -31.50
CA LEU A 7 -4.43 -1.26 -31.50
C LEU A 7 -4.18 -0.77 -30.06
N TRP A 8 -5.20 -0.87 -29.20
CA TRP A 8 -5.06 -0.47 -27.80
C TRP A 8 -4.04 -1.32 -27.03
N ASN A 9 -4.06 -2.63 -27.24
CA ASN A 9 -3.09 -3.54 -26.63
C ASN A 9 -1.67 -3.31 -27.15
N GLN A 10 -1.50 -3.01 -28.45
CA GLN A 10 -0.20 -2.73 -29.03
C GLN A 10 0.41 -1.44 -28.46
N VAL A 11 -0.38 -0.38 -28.36
CA VAL A 11 0.05 0.87 -27.73
C VAL A 11 0.45 0.61 -26.27
N LYS A 12 -0.41 -0.06 -25.50
CA LYS A 12 -0.11 -0.39 -24.10
C LYS A 12 1.19 -1.18 -23.93
N ALA A 13 1.40 -2.21 -24.76
CA ALA A 13 2.61 -3.02 -24.73
C ALA A 13 3.85 -2.19 -25.04
N SER A 14 3.83 -1.38 -26.11
CA SER A 14 4.97 -0.55 -26.49
C SER A 14 5.41 0.42 -25.39
N TYR A 15 4.47 1.04 -24.68
CA TYR A 15 4.77 1.87 -23.50
C TYR A 15 5.32 1.06 -22.32
N GLN A 16 4.78 -0.14 -22.06
CA GLN A 16 5.28 -1.00 -20.99
C GLN A 16 6.70 -1.48 -21.28
N ASP A 17 6.98 -1.91 -22.51
CA ASP A 17 8.29 -2.40 -22.94
C ASP A 17 9.33 -1.28 -22.91
N GLY A 18 8.99 -0.10 -23.41
CA GLY A 18 9.85 1.08 -23.30
C GLY A 18 10.18 1.43 -21.85
N GLY A 19 9.19 1.35 -20.95
CA GLY A 19 9.40 1.55 -19.52
C GLY A 19 10.30 0.48 -18.88
N ILE A 20 10.12 -0.80 -19.25
CA ILE A 20 10.94 -1.90 -18.75
C ILE A 20 12.39 -1.78 -19.23
N LEU A 21 12.59 -1.44 -20.51
CA LEU A 21 13.93 -1.28 -21.09
C LEU A 21 14.70 -0.11 -20.49
N THR A 22 14.02 1.00 -20.20
CA THR A 22 14.66 2.22 -19.71
C THR A 22 14.82 2.25 -18.19
N LEU A 23 13.78 1.85 -17.43
CA LEU A 23 13.74 1.96 -15.97
C LEU A 23 13.92 0.61 -15.26
N GLY A 24 13.92 -0.51 -16.00
CA GLY A 24 13.92 -1.85 -15.44
C GLY A 24 12.53 -2.26 -14.93
N HIS A 25 12.34 -3.58 -14.78
CA HIS A 25 11.11 -4.10 -14.20
C HIS A 25 11.10 -3.92 -12.67
N ARG A 26 10.22 -3.03 -12.18
CA ARG A 26 9.98 -2.90 -10.73
C ARG A 26 9.10 -4.05 -10.24
N SER A 27 9.73 -5.11 -9.74
CA SER A 27 9.02 -6.13 -8.96
C SER A 27 8.45 -5.50 -7.69
N LYS A 28 7.14 -5.65 -7.45
CA LYS A 28 6.54 -5.38 -6.14
C LYS A 28 7.01 -6.46 -5.17
N LYS A 29 8.28 -6.42 -4.78
CA LYS A 29 8.76 -7.28 -3.69
C LYS A 29 7.96 -6.89 -2.45
N TYR A 30 7.28 -7.88 -1.89
CA TYR A 30 6.65 -7.73 -0.61
C TYR A 30 7.74 -7.35 0.40
N LYS A 31 7.44 -6.39 1.26
CA LYS A 31 8.37 -6.03 2.34
C LYS A 31 8.28 -7.15 3.38
N GLU A 32 9.09 -8.18 3.21
CA GLU A 32 9.11 -9.39 4.06
C GLU A 32 9.25 -9.08 5.56
N TRP A 33 9.85 -7.95 5.90
CA TRP A 33 9.99 -7.52 7.29
C TRP A 33 8.71 -6.99 7.93
N ILE A 34 7.69 -6.63 7.16
CA ILE A 34 6.42 -6.17 7.72
C ILE A 34 5.61 -7.39 8.13
N SER A 35 5.24 -7.44 9.39
CA SER A 35 4.42 -8.52 9.96
C SER A 35 3.04 -8.58 9.32
N GLN A 36 2.47 -9.77 9.25
CA GLN A 36 1.09 -9.98 8.77
C GLN A 36 0.07 -9.22 9.64
N GLU A 37 0.35 -9.09 10.93
CA GLU A 37 -0.41 -8.28 11.87
C GLU A 37 -0.44 -6.80 11.44
N ALA A 38 0.71 -6.23 11.09
CA ALA A 38 0.80 -4.85 10.61
C ALA A 38 0.08 -4.65 9.28
N TRP A 39 0.11 -5.65 8.38
CA TRP A 39 -0.67 -5.61 7.13
C TRP A 39 -2.17 -5.59 7.38
N LYS A 40 -2.68 -6.41 8.31
CA LYS A 40 -4.09 -6.39 8.70
C LYS A 40 -4.50 -5.01 9.21
N LYS A 41 -3.68 -4.39 10.06
CA LYS A 41 -3.93 -3.04 10.58
C LYS A 41 -3.87 -1.95 9.50
N ILE A 42 -2.99 -2.08 8.52
CA ILE A 42 -2.95 -1.19 7.34
C ILE A 42 -4.25 -1.28 6.54
N GLU A 43 -4.79 -2.49 6.39
CA GLU A 43 -6.07 -2.70 5.72
C GLU A 43 -7.24 -2.10 6.51
N GLU A 44 -7.29 -2.31 7.83
CA GLU A 44 -8.28 -1.64 8.71
C GLU A 44 -8.24 -0.11 8.57
N ARG A 45 -7.03 0.47 8.52
CA ARG A 45 -6.85 1.91 8.29
C ARG A 45 -7.39 2.35 6.93
N ARG A 46 -7.15 1.55 5.89
CA ARG A 46 -7.62 1.81 4.52
C ARG A 46 -9.13 1.80 4.46
N ASP A 47 -9.78 0.84 5.11
CA ASP A 47 -11.24 0.75 5.12
C ASP A 47 -11.88 1.85 5.95
N MET A 48 -11.27 2.24 7.07
CA MET A 48 -11.73 3.43 7.81
C MET A 48 -11.62 4.71 6.97
N LYS A 49 -10.54 4.85 6.18
CA LYS A 49 -10.40 5.98 5.24
C LYS A 49 -11.52 6.01 4.20
N LYS A 50 -11.90 4.85 3.64
CA LYS A 50 -13.04 4.75 2.72
C LYS A 50 -14.35 5.18 3.39
N LYS A 51 -14.60 4.75 4.63
CA LYS A 51 -15.78 5.15 5.42
C LYS A 51 -15.86 6.67 5.61
N ILE A 52 -14.73 7.32 5.93
CA ILE A 52 -14.65 8.77 6.06
C ILE A 52 -14.98 9.49 4.75
N LEU A 53 -14.49 8.97 3.62
CA LEU A 53 -14.73 9.56 2.30
C LEU A 53 -16.18 9.40 1.84
N ALA A 54 -16.84 8.29 2.21
CA ALA A 54 -18.24 8.03 1.86
C ALA A 54 -19.25 8.79 2.75
N THR A 55 -18.85 9.21 3.96
CA THR A 55 -19.76 9.80 4.94
C THR A 55 -20.00 11.28 4.66
N LYS A 56 -21.27 11.67 4.46
CA LYS A 56 -21.70 13.06 4.22
C LYS A 56 -21.91 13.87 5.51
N SER A 57 -22.37 13.24 6.59
CA SER A 57 -22.63 13.92 7.87
C SER A 57 -21.33 14.29 8.58
N GLU A 58 -21.19 15.56 8.93
CA GLU A 58 -19.96 16.10 9.51
C GLU A 58 -19.66 15.55 10.92
N ARG A 59 -20.70 15.35 11.74
CA ARG A 59 -20.57 14.73 13.08
C ARG A 59 -20.02 13.31 13.00
N LEU A 60 -20.60 12.48 12.14
CA LEU A 60 -20.17 11.09 11.96
C LEU A 60 -18.77 11.02 11.34
N LYS A 61 -18.47 11.93 10.39
CA LYS A 61 -17.14 12.06 9.80
C LYS A 61 -16.09 12.39 10.86
N HIS A 62 -16.39 13.28 11.82
CA HIS A 62 -15.48 13.61 12.91
C HIS A 62 -15.19 12.40 13.82
N GLN A 63 -16.21 11.64 14.20
CA GLN A 63 -16.04 10.41 14.98
C GLN A 63 -15.18 9.37 14.24
N GLN A 64 -15.45 9.15 12.95
CA GLN A 64 -14.65 8.24 12.12
C GLN A 64 -13.21 8.72 11.94
N GLN A 65 -12.98 10.04 11.87
CA GLN A 65 -11.64 10.61 11.85
C GLN A 65 -10.87 10.35 13.14
N GLN A 66 -11.53 10.40 14.30
CA GLN A 66 -10.91 10.04 15.58
C GLN A 66 -10.49 8.56 15.57
N ALA A 67 -11.40 7.65 15.18
CA ALA A 67 -11.08 6.22 15.04
C ALA A 67 -9.93 5.97 14.04
N TYR A 68 -9.90 6.69 12.91
CA TYR A 68 -8.79 6.60 11.95
C TYR A 68 -7.45 7.02 12.58
N ARG A 69 -7.43 8.06 13.43
CA ARG A 69 -6.20 8.53 14.08
C ARG A 69 -5.65 7.48 15.04
N GLU A 70 -6.52 6.76 15.75
CA GLU A 70 -6.11 5.65 16.63
C GLU A 70 -5.49 4.51 15.82
N ILE A 71 -6.18 4.04 14.78
CA ILE A 71 -5.65 2.98 13.90
C ILE A 71 -4.34 3.41 13.23
N ASP A 72 -4.23 4.67 12.80
CA ASP A 72 -2.99 5.19 12.19
C ASP A 72 -1.82 5.25 13.19
N ARG A 73 -2.09 5.58 14.46
CA ARG A 73 -1.08 5.53 15.53
C ARG A 73 -0.58 4.10 15.74
N ASP A 74 -1.48 3.12 15.78
CA ASP A 74 -1.14 1.71 15.94
C ASP A 74 -0.33 1.19 14.76
N VAL A 75 -0.77 1.46 13.53
CA VAL A 75 -0.02 1.12 12.30
C VAL A 75 1.40 1.68 12.36
N LYS A 76 1.57 2.96 12.73
CA LYS A 76 2.89 3.58 12.86
C LYS A 76 3.74 2.90 13.92
N LYS A 77 3.16 2.53 15.06
CA LYS A 77 3.86 1.83 16.15
C LYS A 77 4.34 0.45 15.69
N MET A 78 3.48 -0.33 15.05
CA MET A 78 3.80 -1.67 14.55
C MET A 78 4.88 -1.63 13.48
N ILE A 79 4.77 -0.72 12.51
CA ILE A 79 5.78 -0.60 11.44
C ILE A 79 7.16 -0.21 12.00
N ARG A 80 7.20 0.63 13.04
CA ARG A 80 8.48 0.94 13.72
C ARG A 80 9.06 -0.29 14.41
N ARG A 81 8.24 -1.04 15.16
CA ARG A 81 8.65 -2.30 15.82
C ARG A 81 9.19 -3.30 14.80
N ASP A 82 8.46 -3.54 13.72
CA ASP A 82 8.84 -4.51 12.68
C ASP A 82 10.14 -4.09 11.98
N LYS A 83 10.33 -2.79 11.73
CA LYS A 83 11.58 -2.26 11.17
C LYS A 83 12.75 -2.46 12.13
N GLN A 84 12.55 -2.14 13.42
CA GLN A 84 13.59 -2.31 14.44
C GLN A 84 14.00 -3.78 14.57
N LYS A 85 13.02 -4.69 14.67
CA LYS A 85 13.27 -6.13 14.70
C LYS A 85 14.10 -6.60 13.51
N ARG A 86 13.75 -6.17 12.28
CA ARG A 86 14.55 -6.51 11.09
C ARG A 86 16.00 -6.03 11.22
N LEU A 87 16.23 -4.83 11.76
CA LEU A 87 17.59 -4.30 11.94
C LEU A 87 18.38 -5.11 12.99
N GLU A 88 17.74 -5.50 14.09
CA GLU A 88 18.33 -6.36 15.13
C GLU A 88 18.66 -7.77 14.59
N ASP A 89 17.75 -8.37 13.83
CA ASP A 89 17.97 -9.67 13.18
C ASP A 89 19.14 -9.59 12.17
N MET A 90 19.24 -8.49 11.41
CA MET A 90 20.38 -8.29 10.48
C MET A 90 21.70 -8.05 11.21
N ALA A 91 21.69 -7.42 12.39
CA ALA A 91 22.88 -7.18 13.20
C ALA A 91 23.37 -8.43 13.93
N THR A 92 22.47 -9.35 14.29
CA THR A 92 22.82 -10.64 14.92
C THR A 92 23.25 -11.71 13.92
N LEU A 93 22.84 -11.59 12.65
CA LEU A 93 23.30 -12.43 11.54
C LEU A 93 24.66 -12.01 10.98
N ALA A 94 25.13 -10.81 11.29
CA ALA A 94 26.44 -10.28 10.89
C ALA A 94 27.53 -10.70 11.88
#